data_AF-A0A378UXE7-F1
#
_entry.id   AF-A0A378UXE7-F1
#
_cell.length_a   1.000
_cell.length_b   1.000
_cell.length_c   1.000
_cell.angle_alpha   90.00
_cell.angle_beta   90.00
_cell.angle_gamma   90.00
#
_symmetry.space_group_name_H-M   'P 1'
#
loop_
_entity.id
_entity.type
_entity.pdbx_description
1 polymer ?
#
loop_
_entity_poly.entity_id
_entity_poly.type
_entity_poly.pdbx_seq_one_letter_code
_entity_poly.pdbx_strand_id
1 'polypeptide(L)'
;MATDTVESLRNSGMNPDTETTHDRTFADDLPARDLNTGEAKVLAMTVKPVVGNTLCTTWDVTDHRGEPITVGFVARVTLEPHDDGSERMICRAMNWRSERENPAPPVDNLAQRILNGLACPGVHRVLVDLDNWKLLKWLDDPAPFFDWRHRDGGSARIHPTDARHMARMTTEFTDGATTAVLRMRAEDGGWQPVHMTINRVELDDDTFAGLIALRLPTDDEVAAADLDRLD
;
A
#
# COMPACT_ATOMS: atom_id res chain seq x y z
N MET A 1 -10.66 -1.09 -2.54
CA MET A 1 -11.20 -1.48 -3.86
C MET A 1 -11.91 -2.80 -3.65
N ALA A 2 -13.07 -3.02 -4.28
CA ALA A 2 -13.78 -4.30 -4.13
C ALA A 2 -13.57 -5.14 -5.39
N THR A 3 -12.62 -6.07 -5.32
CA THR A 3 -12.35 -7.11 -6.32
C THR A 3 -12.32 -8.45 -5.62
N ASP A 4 -13.49 -8.92 -5.19
CA ASP A 4 -13.69 -10.01 -4.22
C ASP A 4 -14.04 -11.36 -4.86
N THR A 5 -13.67 -11.56 -6.13
CA THR A 5 -13.98 -12.79 -6.87
C THR A 5 -12.72 -13.55 -7.29
N VAL A 6 -12.85 -14.88 -7.40
CA VAL A 6 -11.79 -15.75 -7.92
C VAL A 6 -11.42 -15.38 -9.36
N GLU A 7 -12.42 -14.99 -10.15
CA GLU A 7 -12.26 -14.50 -11.51
C GLU A 7 -11.38 -13.25 -11.54
N SER A 8 -11.60 -12.32 -10.60
CA SER A 8 -10.79 -11.11 -10.51
C SER A 8 -9.32 -11.42 -10.20
N LEU A 9 -9.04 -12.33 -9.26
CA LEU A 9 -7.67 -12.74 -8.94
C LEU A 9 -6.97 -13.35 -10.17
N ARG A 10 -7.66 -14.25 -10.89
CA ARG A 10 -7.15 -14.86 -12.13
C ARG A 10 -6.86 -13.82 -13.21
N ASN A 11 -7.77 -12.87 -13.39
CA ASN A 11 -7.61 -11.76 -14.33
C ASN A 11 -6.44 -10.85 -13.95
N SER A 12 -6.15 -10.65 -12.66
CA SER A 12 -4.99 -9.87 -12.20
C SER A 12 -3.67 -10.64 -12.25
N GLY A 13 -3.69 -11.95 -12.49
CA GLY A 13 -2.50 -12.80 -12.54
C GLY A 13 -2.08 -13.36 -11.20
N MET A 14 -2.88 -13.14 -10.16
CA MET A 14 -2.69 -13.67 -8.82
C MET A 14 -3.04 -15.16 -8.77
N ASN A 15 -2.54 -15.88 -7.76
CA ASN A 15 -2.84 -17.29 -7.58
C ASN A 15 -4.11 -17.48 -6.73
N PRO A 16 -5.26 -17.88 -7.31
CA PRO A 16 -6.51 -18.03 -6.57
C PRO A 16 -6.48 -19.15 -5.52
N ASP A 17 -5.53 -20.08 -5.58
CA ASP A 17 -5.42 -21.19 -4.63
C ASP A 17 -4.74 -20.76 -3.32
N THR A 18 -4.00 -19.65 -3.33
CA THR A 18 -3.26 -19.12 -2.16
C THR A 18 -3.79 -17.78 -1.67
N GLU A 19 -4.44 -17.03 -2.55
CA GLU A 19 -4.94 -15.68 -2.27
C GLU A 19 -6.35 -15.72 -1.68
N THR A 20 -6.60 -14.91 -0.66
CA THR A 20 -7.95 -14.73 -0.14
C THR A 20 -8.76 -13.83 -1.06
N THR A 21 -10.05 -14.12 -1.26
CA THR A 21 -10.96 -13.24 -2.01
C THR A 21 -11.58 -12.16 -1.14
N HIS A 22 -11.62 -12.36 0.17
CA HIS A 22 -12.22 -11.44 1.14
C HIS A 22 -11.17 -10.92 2.13
N ASP A 23 -11.51 -9.81 2.79
CA ASP A 23 -10.66 -9.14 3.79
C ASP A 23 -9.25 -8.81 3.30
N ARG A 24 -9.07 -8.65 1.99
CA ARG A 24 -7.83 -8.19 1.36
C ARG A 24 -7.56 -6.74 1.72
N THR A 25 -6.29 -6.41 1.92
CA THR A 25 -5.88 -5.00 2.01
C THR A 25 -5.77 -4.41 0.62
N PHE A 26 -5.89 -3.09 0.50
CA PHE A 26 -5.70 -2.44 -0.80
C PHE A 26 -4.30 -2.72 -1.40
N ALA A 27 -3.27 -2.84 -0.56
CA ALA A 27 -1.92 -3.19 -0.99
C ALA A 27 -1.82 -4.61 -1.58
N ASP A 28 -2.75 -5.52 -1.27
CA ASP A 28 -2.83 -6.84 -1.89
C ASP A 28 -3.36 -6.79 -3.33
N ASP A 29 -4.06 -5.72 -3.71
CA ASP A 29 -4.67 -5.59 -5.03
C ASP A 29 -3.74 -4.95 -6.07
N LEU A 30 -2.61 -4.39 -5.62
CA LEU A 30 -1.59 -3.79 -6.48
C LEU A 30 -0.37 -4.70 -6.61
N PRO A 31 0.22 -4.84 -7.82
CA PRO A 31 1.47 -5.57 -7.97
C PRO A 31 2.57 -4.87 -7.17
N ALA A 32 3.42 -5.65 -6.50
CA ALA A 32 4.60 -5.10 -5.84
C ALA A 32 5.63 -4.62 -6.87
N ARG A 33 6.47 -3.66 -6.45
CA ARG A 33 7.62 -3.12 -7.19
C ARG A 33 7.28 -2.18 -8.35
N ASP A 34 6.83 -2.72 -9.48
CA ASP A 34 6.81 -1.96 -10.74
C ASP A 34 5.75 -0.86 -10.68
N LEU A 35 6.17 0.39 -10.92
CA LEU A 35 5.28 1.54 -11.02
C LEU A 35 4.81 1.69 -12.46
N ASN A 36 3.53 1.52 -12.70
CA ASN A 36 2.94 1.81 -14.01
C ASN A 36 2.32 3.23 -14.03
N THR A 37 2.23 3.85 -15.21
CA THR A 37 1.75 5.23 -15.38
C THR A 37 0.31 5.43 -14.89
N GLY A 38 -0.50 4.38 -14.81
CA GLY A 38 -1.89 4.44 -14.32
C GLY A 38 -2.03 4.28 -12.80
N GLU A 39 -1.01 3.77 -12.11
CA GLU A 39 -1.05 3.47 -10.68
C GLU A 39 -1.13 4.73 -9.83
N ALA A 40 -0.41 5.79 -10.20
CA ALA A 40 -0.45 7.06 -9.46
C ALA A 40 -1.89 7.59 -9.33
N LYS A 41 -2.69 7.46 -10.40
CA LYS A 41 -4.10 7.87 -10.39
C LYS A 41 -4.98 6.96 -9.52
N VAL A 42 -4.73 5.66 -9.52
CA VAL A 42 -5.42 4.72 -8.61
C VAL A 42 -5.08 5.01 -7.16
N LEU A 43 -3.81 5.26 -6.86
CA LEU A 43 -3.33 5.61 -5.52
C LEU A 43 -3.93 6.95 -5.06
N ALA A 44 -3.92 7.97 -5.93
CA ALA A 44 -4.54 9.27 -5.64
C ALA A 44 -6.05 9.15 -5.40
N MET A 45 -6.77 8.34 -6.19
CA MET A 45 -8.19 8.05 -5.98
C MET A 45 -8.45 7.31 -4.67
N THR A 46 -7.48 6.59 -4.11
CA THR A 46 -7.60 5.93 -2.81
C THR A 46 -7.33 6.90 -1.65
N VAL A 47 -6.35 7.80 -1.80
CA VAL A 47 -6.00 8.81 -0.79
C VAL A 47 -7.05 9.92 -0.72
N LYS A 48 -7.46 10.46 -1.88
CA LYS A 48 -8.41 11.57 -2.00
C LYS A 48 -9.59 11.15 -2.88
N PRO A 49 -10.45 10.23 -2.39
CA PRO A 49 -11.55 9.73 -3.18
C PRO A 49 -12.62 10.82 -3.39
N VAL A 50 -13.08 10.97 -4.63
CA VAL A 50 -14.15 11.92 -4.99
C VAL A 50 -15.27 11.14 -5.68
N VAL A 51 -16.50 11.32 -5.20
CA VAL A 51 -17.69 10.66 -5.75
C VAL A 51 -17.83 11.00 -7.23
N GLY A 52 -18.08 9.98 -8.04
CA GLY A 52 -18.18 10.12 -9.50
C GLY A 52 -16.86 10.01 -10.24
N ASN A 53 -15.70 10.03 -9.55
CA ASN A 53 -14.42 9.75 -10.21
C ASN A 53 -14.45 8.34 -10.81
N THR A 54 -13.98 8.26 -12.05
CA THR A 54 -13.81 7.01 -12.78
C THR A 54 -12.41 6.87 -13.31
N LEU A 55 -11.99 5.63 -13.46
CA LEU A 55 -10.75 5.26 -14.13
C LEU A 55 -11.05 4.11 -15.09
N CYS A 56 -10.48 4.17 -16.28
CA CYS A 56 -10.43 3.06 -17.23
C CYS A 56 -9.01 3.02 -17.78
N THR A 57 -8.31 1.90 -17.59
CA THR A 57 -6.91 1.78 -18.02
C THR A 57 -6.53 0.31 -18.18
N THR A 58 -5.35 0.10 -18.76
CA THR A 58 -4.78 -1.20 -19.03
C THR A 58 -3.37 -1.24 -18.46
N TRP A 59 -3.05 -2.29 -17.72
CA TRP A 59 -1.73 -2.49 -17.11
C TRP A 59 -1.06 -3.74 -17.66
N ASP A 60 0.21 -3.61 -17.99
CA ASP A 60 1.09 -4.75 -18.19
C ASP A 60 1.70 -5.14 -16.85
N VAL A 61 1.47 -6.39 -16.43
CA VAL A 61 1.95 -6.93 -15.17
C VAL A 61 2.57 -8.31 -15.39
N THR A 62 3.26 -8.82 -14.37
CA THR A 62 3.78 -10.20 -14.36
C THR A 62 2.89 -11.04 -13.46
N ASP A 63 2.45 -12.20 -13.95
CA ASP A 63 1.60 -13.11 -13.17
C ASP A 63 2.41 -13.90 -12.12
N HIS A 64 1.73 -14.66 -11.26
CA HIS A 64 2.34 -15.49 -10.22
C HIS A 64 3.26 -16.61 -10.75
N ARG A 65 3.29 -16.86 -12.07
CA ARG A 65 4.16 -17.83 -12.74
C ARG A 65 5.36 -17.16 -13.42
N GLY A 66 5.44 -15.83 -13.38
CA GLY A 66 6.47 -15.05 -14.06
C GLY A 66 6.12 -14.68 -15.50
N GLU A 67 4.90 -14.94 -15.96
CA GLU A 67 4.49 -14.66 -17.34
C GLU A 67 3.98 -13.22 -17.50
N PRO A 68 4.40 -12.51 -18.55
CA PRO A 68 3.90 -11.17 -18.83
C PRO A 68 2.46 -11.22 -19.37
N ILE A 69 1.60 -10.41 -18.79
CA ILE A 69 0.16 -10.40 -19.05
C ILE A 69 -0.36 -8.95 -19.11
N THR A 70 -1.49 -8.75 -19.79
CA THR A 70 -2.14 -7.45 -19.88
C THR A 70 -3.53 -7.51 -19.23
N VAL A 71 -3.82 -6.54 -18.36
CA VAL A 71 -5.05 -6.47 -17.56
C VAL A 71 -5.75 -5.14 -17.82
N GLY A 72 -6.96 -5.18 -18.36
CA GLY A 72 -7.84 -4.03 -18.40
C GLY A 72 -8.64 -3.94 -17.11
N PHE A 73 -8.91 -2.73 -16.63
CA PHE A 73 -9.88 -2.53 -15.56
C PHE A 73 -10.58 -1.18 -15.62
N VAL A 74 -11.75 -1.15 -14.98
CA VAL A 74 -12.52 0.06 -14.71
C VAL A 74 -12.75 0.18 -13.21
N ALA A 75 -12.69 1.41 -12.69
CA ALA A 75 -13.03 1.71 -11.32
C ALA A 75 -13.95 2.93 -11.23
N ARG A 76 -14.83 2.96 -10.23
CA ARG A 76 -15.69 4.11 -9.91
C ARG A 76 -15.84 4.29 -8.40
N VAL A 77 -15.70 5.54 -7.96
CA VAL A 77 -16.00 5.94 -6.58
C VAL A 77 -17.47 6.35 -6.46
N THR A 78 -18.17 5.77 -5.49
CA THR A 78 -19.57 6.05 -5.18
C THR A 78 -19.77 6.13 -3.66
N LEU A 79 -20.87 6.76 -3.23
CA LEU A 79 -21.41 6.59 -1.88
C LEU A 79 -22.38 5.42 -1.90
N GLU A 80 -22.31 4.57 -0.89
CA GLU A 80 -23.24 3.46 -0.73
C GLU A 80 -23.81 3.46 0.69
N PRO A 81 -25.13 3.24 0.83
CA PRO A 81 -25.74 3.10 2.13
C PRO A 81 -25.30 1.78 2.79
N HIS A 82 -25.13 1.81 4.10
CA HIS A 82 -24.80 0.67 4.92
C HIS A 82 -25.92 0.38 5.93
N ASP A 83 -25.96 -0.84 6.49
CA ASP A 83 -27.03 -1.32 7.37
C ASP A 83 -27.21 -0.50 8.65
N ASP A 84 -26.17 0.22 9.07
CA ASP A 84 -26.16 1.13 10.22
C ASP A 84 -26.74 2.52 9.88
N GLY A 85 -27.21 2.73 8.66
CA GLY A 85 -27.72 4.00 8.15
C GLY A 85 -26.64 4.99 7.75
N SER A 86 -25.34 4.64 7.87
CA SER A 86 -24.24 5.46 7.37
C SER A 86 -24.07 5.31 5.86
N GLU A 87 -23.54 6.34 5.20
CA GLU A 87 -23.01 6.22 3.84
C GLU A 87 -21.51 5.99 3.91
N ARG A 88 -21.02 5.06 3.09
CA ARG A 88 -19.59 4.79 2.96
C ARG A 88 -19.14 5.08 1.55
N MET A 89 -17.96 5.67 1.43
CA MET A 89 -17.33 5.85 0.14
C MET A 89 -16.69 4.53 -0.31
N ILE A 90 -17.14 4.02 -1.44
CA ILE A 90 -16.74 2.73 -1.99
C ILE A 90 -16.19 2.93 -3.40
N CYS A 91 -15.01 2.36 -3.66
CA CYS A 91 -14.44 2.24 -5.00
C CYS A 91 -14.69 0.82 -5.51
N ARG A 92 -15.64 0.69 -6.44
CA ARG A 92 -15.95 -0.57 -7.14
C ARG A 92 -15.11 -0.68 -8.39
N ALA A 93 -14.59 -1.87 -8.66
CA ALA A 93 -13.80 -2.13 -9.85
C ALA A 93 -14.20 -3.44 -10.53
N MET A 94 -13.92 -3.54 -11.83
CA MET A 94 -14.00 -4.77 -12.61
C MET A 94 -12.74 -4.86 -13.46
N ASN A 95 -12.17 -6.05 -13.56
CA ASN A 95 -11.00 -6.32 -14.40
C ASN A 95 -11.29 -7.41 -15.44
N TRP A 96 -10.44 -7.50 -16.45
CA TRP A 96 -10.48 -8.53 -17.47
C TRP A 96 -9.09 -8.72 -18.10
N ARG A 97 -8.86 -9.90 -18.68
CA ARG A 97 -7.69 -10.14 -19.54
C ARG A 97 -7.85 -9.38 -20.85
N SER A 98 -6.84 -8.57 -21.19
CA SER A 98 -6.79 -7.88 -22.47
C SER A 98 -5.74 -8.51 -23.38
N GLU A 99 -5.86 -8.24 -24.68
CA GLU A 99 -4.82 -8.58 -25.64
C GLU A 99 -3.59 -7.70 -25.38
N ARG A 100 -2.41 -8.32 -25.45
CA ARG A 100 -1.17 -7.56 -25.41
C ARG A 100 -0.99 -6.89 -26.76
N GLU A 101 -1.23 -5.57 -26.82
CA GLU A 101 -0.76 -4.79 -27.96
C GLU A 101 0.77 -4.96 -28.07
N ASN A 102 1.29 -5.06 -29.31
CA ASN A 102 2.72 -5.35 -29.61
C ASN A 102 3.64 -4.75 -28.56
N PRO A 103 4.66 -5.49 -28.05
CA PRO A 103 5.43 -5.09 -26.89
C PRO A 103 5.86 -3.64 -27.07
N ALA A 104 5.24 -2.75 -26.28
CA ALA A 104 5.63 -1.37 -26.26
C ALA A 104 7.15 -1.35 -26.06
N PRO A 105 7.89 -0.53 -26.82
CA PRO A 105 9.34 -0.46 -26.66
C PRO A 105 9.63 -0.27 -25.15
N PRO A 106 10.65 -0.95 -24.60
CA PRO A 106 10.93 -0.90 -23.18
C PRO A 106 10.94 0.56 -22.74
N VAL A 107 10.01 0.92 -21.87
CA VAL A 107 9.95 2.28 -21.34
C VAL A 107 11.25 2.46 -20.57
N ASP A 108 12.16 3.30 -21.07
CA ASP A 108 13.39 3.63 -20.35
C ASP A 108 13.02 4.45 -19.11
N ASN A 109 12.68 3.74 -18.04
CA ASN A 109 12.22 4.32 -16.80
C ASN A 109 13.42 4.47 -15.85
N LEU A 110 14.19 5.54 -16.08
CA LEU A 110 15.32 5.91 -15.21
C LEU A 110 14.88 6.03 -13.74
N ALA A 111 13.68 6.56 -13.47
CA ALA A 111 13.16 6.69 -12.11
C ALA A 111 12.99 5.32 -11.43
N GLN A 112 12.42 4.33 -12.13
CA GLN A 112 12.31 2.96 -11.61
C GLN A 112 13.69 2.33 -11.38
N ARG A 113 14.65 2.55 -12.28
CA ARG A 113 16.02 2.02 -12.11
C ARG A 113 16.74 2.65 -10.91
N ILE A 114 16.57 3.95 -10.70
CA ILE A 114 17.07 4.65 -9.51
C ILE A 114 16.39 4.08 -8.26
N LEU A 115 15.06 3.94 -8.28
CA LEU A 115 14.29 3.39 -7.16
C LEU A 115 14.77 1.97 -6.81
N ASN A 116 15.01 1.12 -7.81
CA ASN A 116 15.54 -0.23 -7.62
C ASN A 116 16.97 -0.19 -7.05
N GLY A 117 17.81 0.72 -7.54
CA GLY A 117 19.19 0.91 -7.04
C GLY A 117 19.27 1.46 -5.61
N LEU A 118 18.21 2.10 -5.11
CA LEU A 118 18.09 2.58 -3.73
C LEU A 118 17.56 1.51 -2.76
N ALA A 119 17.22 0.31 -3.24
CA ALA A 119 16.82 -0.78 -2.35
C ALA A 119 17.98 -1.19 -1.44
N CYS A 120 17.69 -1.45 -0.17
CA CYS A 120 18.68 -1.90 0.81
C CYS A 120 18.25 -3.24 1.41
N PRO A 121 19.15 -4.22 1.55
CA PRO A 121 18.83 -5.47 2.24
C PRO A 121 18.26 -5.24 3.64
N GLY A 122 17.15 -5.91 3.96
CA GLY A 122 16.46 -5.76 5.25
C GLY A 122 15.60 -4.50 5.38
N VAL A 123 15.53 -3.67 4.34
CA VAL A 123 14.65 -2.50 4.27
C VAL A 123 13.53 -2.77 3.26
N HIS A 124 12.30 -2.54 3.67
CA HIS A 124 11.10 -2.75 2.85
C HIS A 124 10.35 -1.44 2.70
N ARG A 125 10.24 -0.94 1.46
CA ARG A 125 9.61 0.35 1.18
C ARG A 125 8.14 0.18 0.79
N VAL A 126 7.29 1.04 1.33
CA VAL A 126 5.85 1.03 1.12
C VAL A 126 5.29 2.44 1.01
N LEU A 127 4.34 2.64 0.10
CA LEU A 127 3.50 3.84 0.06
C LEU A 127 2.34 3.68 1.03
N VAL A 128 2.05 4.71 1.81
CA VAL A 128 0.92 4.75 2.75
C VAL A 128 0.08 6.01 2.56
N ASP A 129 -1.21 5.88 2.83
CA ASP A 129 -2.08 7.02 3.08
C ASP A 129 -1.77 7.57 4.47
N LEU A 130 -1.43 8.85 4.56
CA LEU A 130 -0.94 9.47 5.79
C LEU A 130 -2.06 9.82 6.78
N ASP A 131 -3.28 10.00 6.27
CA ASP A 131 -4.41 10.42 7.11
C ASP A 131 -4.89 9.26 7.98
N ASN A 132 -4.74 8.04 7.50
CA ASN A 132 -5.25 6.83 8.15
C ASN A 132 -4.23 5.68 8.24
N TRP A 133 -3.00 5.89 7.78
CA TRP A 133 -1.89 4.93 7.79
C TRP A 133 -2.16 3.63 7.02
N LYS A 134 -3.10 3.65 6.06
CA LYS A 134 -3.36 2.49 5.21
C LYS A 134 -2.18 2.27 4.26
N LEU A 135 -1.68 1.04 4.24
CA LEU A 135 -0.71 0.60 3.24
C LEU A 135 -1.36 0.61 1.86
N LEU A 136 -0.70 1.28 0.92
CA LEU A 136 -1.18 1.47 -0.45
C LEU A 136 -0.46 0.55 -1.44
N LYS A 137 0.88 0.57 -1.47
CA LYS A 137 1.67 -0.23 -2.43
C LYS A 137 3.06 -0.52 -1.89
N TRP A 138 3.49 -1.77 -2.00
CA TRP A 138 4.88 -2.17 -1.74
C TRP A 138 5.78 -1.85 -2.94
N LEU A 139 6.91 -1.18 -2.67
CA LEU A 139 7.94 -0.90 -3.68
C LEU A 139 9.08 -1.93 -3.66
N ASP A 140 9.18 -2.69 -2.56
CA ASP A 140 10.03 -3.88 -2.42
C ASP A 140 9.16 -5.11 -2.13
N ASP A 141 9.77 -6.25 -1.77
CA ASP A 141 8.99 -7.35 -1.17
C ASP A 141 8.32 -6.88 0.13
N PRO A 142 7.10 -7.35 0.45
CA PRO A 142 6.44 -7.03 1.71
C PRO A 142 7.30 -7.40 2.92
N ALA A 143 7.27 -6.56 3.95
CA ALA A 143 7.99 -6.80 5.19
C ALA A 143 7.48 -8.08 5.90
N PRO A 144 8.37 -9.01 6.30
CA PRO A 144 7.96 -10.28 6.92
C PRO A 144 7.80 -10.20 8.45
N PHE A 145 8.02 -9.04 9.06
CA PHE A 145 8.16 -8.88 10.51
C PHE A 145 6.94 -8.26 11.21
N PHE A 146 5.85 -7.97 10.49
CA PHE A 146 4.59 -7.53 11.10
C PHE A 146 3.39 -7.95 10.26
N ASP A 147 2.22 -8.03 10.90
CA ASP A 147 0.95 -8.38 10.28
C ASP A 147 0.38 -7.20 9.48
N TRP A 148 0.97 -6.96 8.31
CA TRP A 148 0.53 -5.91 7.41
C TRP A 148 -0.81 -6.24 6.73
N ARG A 149 -1.25 -7.49 6.75
CA ARG A 149 -2.54 -7.94 6.19
C ARG A 149 -3.70 -7.87 7.17
N HIS A 150 -3.47 -7.47 8.42
CA HIS A 150 -4.53 -7.34 9.41
C HIS A 150 -5.72 -6.51 8.89
N ARG A 151 -6.94 -7.05 9.07
CA ARG A 151 -8.20 -6.51 8.54
C ARG A 151 -8.49 -5.07 8.98
N ASP A 152 -8.30 -4.77 10.26
CA ASP A 152 -8.58 -3.42 10.79
C ASP A 152 -7.62 -2.37 10.19
N GLY A 153 -6.43 -2.81 9.79
CA GLY A 153 -5.45 -2.04 9.06
C GLY A 153 -5.10 -0.67 9.65
N GLY A 154 -4.53 0.20 8.81
CA GLY A 154 -4.27 1.60 9.15
C GLY A 154 -3.52 1.79 10.48
N SER A 155 -3.98 2.76 11.28
CA SER A 155 -3.48 3.05 12.61
C SER A 155 -3.67 1.90 13.62
N ALA A 156 -4.61 0.97 13.39
CA ALA A 156 -4.82 -0.17 14.28
C ALA A 156 -3.66 -1.19 14.22
N ARG A 157 -2.77 -1.07 13.23
CA ARG A 157 -1.51 -1.83 13.18
C ARG A 157 -0.44 -1.28 14.12
N ILE A 158 -0.62 -0.09 14.68
CA ILE A 158 0.34 0.54 15.59
C ILE A 158 -0.18 0.38 17.01
N HIS A 159 0.73 0.11 17.96
CA HIS A 159 0.38 -0.03 19.36
C HIS A 159 -0.33 1.24 19.84
N PRO A 160 -1.47 1.16 20.55
CA PRO A 160 -2.21 2.35 20.99
C PRO A 160 -1.38 3.34 21.79
N THR A 161 -0.46 2.85 22.63
CA THR A 161 0.48 3.68 23.40
C THR A 161 1.48 4.46 22.51
N ASP A 162 1.76 3.98 21.30
CA ASP A 162 2.63 4.66 20.34
C ASP A 162 1.88 5.70 19.48
N ALA A 163 0.57 5.90 19.72
CA ALA A 163 -0.24 6.88 19.00
C ALA A 163 0.34 8.30 19.06
N ARG A 164 1.03 8.65 20.16
CA ARG A 164 1.74 9.95 20.28
C ARG A 164 2.86 10.09 19.25
N HIS A 165 3.62 9.02 19.01
CA HIS A 165 4.72 9.02 18.05
C HIS A 165 4.18 9.02 16.62
N MET A 166 3.13 8.24 16.36
CA MET A 166 2.43 8.25 15.07
C MET A 166 1.89 9.65 14.72
N ALA A 167 1.17 10.30 15.64
CA ALA A 167 0.62 11.64 15.43
C ALA A 167 1.72 12.70 15.22
N ARG A 168 2.82 12.59 15.96
CA ARG A 168 4.02 13.42 15.76
C ARG A 168 4.56 13.25 14.35
N MET A 169 4.75 12.01 13.89
CA MET A 169 5.26 11.73 12.55
C MET A 169 4.35 12.27 11.45
N THR A 170 3.02 12.12 11.59
CA THR A 170 2.05 12.70 10.63
C THR A 170 2.16 14.22 10.55
N THR A 171 2.51 14.90 11.66
CA THR A 171 2.67 16.36 11.70
C THR A 171 4.02 16.81 11.15
N GLU A 172 5.13 16.27 11.66
CA GLU A 172 6.51 16.66 11.27
C GLU A 172 6.80 16.43 9.78
N PHE A 173 6.10 15.46 9.20
CA PHE A 173 6.27 15.07 7.81
C PHE A 173 5.97 16.18 6.79
N THR A 174 5.13 17.17 7.13
CA THR A 174 4.85 18.30 6.22
C THR A 174 6.11 19.10 5.89
N ASP A 175 7.10 19.07 6.79
CA ASP A 175 8.30 19.91 6.75
C ASP A 175 9.55 19.12 6.32
N GLY A 176 9.47 17.79 6.22
CA GLY A 176 10.58 16.95 5.78
C GLY A 176 10.46 15.48 6.19
N ALA A 177 11.56 14.74 6.05
CA ALA A 177 11.61 13.35 6.48
C ALA A 177 11.57 13.24 8.02
N THR A 178 10.81 12.27 8.53
CA THR A 178 10.75 11.97 9.97
C THR A 178 11.01 10.48 10.23
N THR A 179 11.52 10.17 11.42
CA THR A 179 11.91 8.82 11.83
C THR A 179 11.39 8.51 13.23
N ALA A 180 10.93 7.28 13.44
CA ALA A 180 10.63 6.74 14.75
C ALA A 180 10.76 5.21 14.75
N VAL A 181 10.79 4.63 15.95
CA VAL A 181 10.49 3.22 16.15
C VAL A 181 9.07 3.14 16.70
N LEU A 182 8.19 2.39 16.04
CA LEU A 182 6.83 2.12 16.52
C LEU A 182 6.64 0.61 16.69
N ARG A 183 5.85 0.22 17.68
CA ARG A 183 5.41 -1.16 17.84
C ARG A 183 4.27 -1.46 16.87
N MET A 184 4.55 -2.34 15.93
CA MET A 184 3.63 -2.82 14.91
C MET A 184 3.04 -4.16 15.33
N ARG A 185 1.78 -4.42 14.98
CA ARG A 185 1.11 -5.69 15.28
C ARG A 185 1.82 -6.84 14.59
N ALA A 186 2.18 -7.89 15.32
CA ALA A 186 2.80 -9.10 14.79
C ALA A 186 1.74 -10.17 14.43
N GLU A 187 2.11 -11.15 13.60
CA GLU A 187 1.20 -12.23 13.15
C GLU A 187 0.73 -13.12 14.31
N ASP A 188 1.54 -13.26 15.37
CA ASP A 188 1.21 -14.01 16.58
C ASP A 188 0.26 -13.25 17.54
N GLY A 189 -0.18 -12.05 17.14
CA GLY A 189 -1.02 -11.17 17.96
C GLY A 189 -0.24 -10.32 18.95
N GLY A 190 1.10 -10.42 18.99
CA GLY A 190 1.99 -9.58 19.77
C GLY A 190 2.33 -8.26 19.08
N TRP A 191 3.40 -7.63 19.55
CA TRP A 191 3.88 -6.34 19.06
C TRP A 191 5.38 -6.40 18.75
N GLN A 192 5.74 -6.02 17.53
CA GLN A 192 7.11 -5.98 17.03
C GLN A 192 7.56 -4.52 16.88
N PRO A 193 8.62 -4.08 17.57
CA PRO A 193 9.27 -2.81 17.26
C PRO A 193 9.77 -2.78 15.81
N VAL A 194 9.41 -1.72 15.07
CA VAL A 194 9.81 -1.49 13.69
C VAL A 194 10.35 -0.08 13.57
N HIS A 195 11.57 0.06 13.03
CA HIS A 195 12.13 1.35 12.68
C HIS A 195 11.55 1.80 11.34
N MET A 196 11.06 3.04 11.29
CA MET A 196 10.44 3.62 10.11
C MET A 196 10.99 5.01 9.81
N THR A 197 11.24 5.27 8.54
CA THR A 197 11.56 6.61 8.02
C THR A 197 10.56 6.97 6.94
N ILE A 198 9.89 8.12 7.07
CA ILE A 198 8.80 8.55 6.18
C ILE A 198 9.24 9.76 5.37
N ASN A 199 9.03 9.72 4.05
CA ASN A 199 9.27 10.82 3.12
C ASN A 199 8.00 11.17 2.34
N ARG A 200 7.77 12.46 2.07
CA ARG A 200 6.59 12.91 1.34
C ARG A 200 6.72 12.71 -0.15
N VAL A 201 5.69 12.10 -0.74
CA VAL A 201 5.59 11.88 -2.19
C VAL A 201 4.26 12.44 -2.68
N GLU A 202 4.33 13.28 -3.70
CA GLU A 202 3.16 13.77 -4.41
C GLU A 202 2.74 12.74 -5.46
N LEU A 203 1.49 12.29 -5.41
CA LEU A 203 0.91 11.30 -6.32
C LEU A 203 0.19 11.95 -7.50
N ASP A 204 -0.48 13.06 -7.23
CA ASP A 204 -1.26 13.88 -8.15
C ASP A 204 -1.34 15.31 -7.58
N ASP A 205 -1.86 16.26 -8.35
CA ASP A 205 -1.99 17.66 -7.94
C ASP A 205 -2.63 17.77 -6.55
N ASP A 206 -1.87 18.28 -5.58
CA ASP A 206 -2.30 18.46 -4.18
C ASP A 206 -2.84 17.15 -3.54
N THR A 207 -2.21 16.01 -3.88
CA THR A 207 -2.51 14.69 -3.32
C THR A 207 -1.21 13.97 -2.96
N PHE A 208 -1.04 13.65 -1.68
CA PHE A 208 0.24 13.17 -1.15
C PHE A 208 0.11 11.83 -0.44
N ALA A 209 1.16 11.02 -0.53
CA ALA A 209 1.33 9.80 0.23
C ALA A 209 2.66 9.81 0.99
N GLY A 210 2.76 8.95 1.99
CA GLY A 210 4.01 8.68 2.71
C GLY A 210 4.76 7.54 2.07
N LEU A 211 6.02 7.75 1.68
CA LEU A 211 6.97 6.68 1.39
C LEU A 211 7.67 6.29 2.69
N ILE A 212 7.32 5.13 3.22
CA ILE A 212 7.94 4.58 4.43
C ILE A 212 9.01 3.55 4.06
N ALA A 213 10.21 3.71 4.60
CA ALA A 213 11.22 2.66 4.66
C ALA A 213 11.14 1.94 6.01
N LEU A 214 10.80 0.65 5.99
CA LEU A 214 10.59 -0.18 7.18
C LEU A 214 11.76 -1.16 7.36
N ARG A 215 12.27 -1.30 8.58
CA ARG A 215 13.26 -2.33 8.94
C ARG A 215 13.15 -2.70 10.42
N LEU A 216 13.82 -3.79 10.80
CA LEU A 216 14.04 -4.08 12.21
C LEU A 216 14.94 -2.99 12.84
N PRO A 217 14.59 -2.47 14.02
CA PRO A 217 15.43 -1.55 14.76
C PRO A 217 16.63 -2.29 15.37
N THR A 218 17.68 -1.54 15.69
CA THR A 218 18.75 -2.00 16.58
C THR A 218 18.32 -1.85 18.05
N ASP A 219 18.98 -2.56 18.96
CA ASP A 219 18.70 -2.45 20.40
C ASP A 219 18.86 -1.02 20.93
N ASP A 220 19.86 -0.29 20.43
CA ASP A 220 20.10 1.12 20.78
C ASP A 220 18.95 2.02 20.31
N GLU A 221 18.40 1.77 19.11
CA GLU A 221 17.25 2.52 18.60
C GLU A 221 15.99 2.24 19.41
N VAL A 222 15.77 0.98 19.83
CA VAL A 222 14.64 0.63 20.71
C VAL A 222 14.79 1.32 22.07
N ALA A 223 16.01 1.31 22.65
CA ALA A 223 16.27 1.97 23.92
C ALA A 223 16.10 3.50 23.83
N ALA A 224 16.44 4.10 22.69
CA ALA A 224 16.32 5.55 22.46
C ALA A 224 14.91 6.00 22.04
N ALA A 225 14.04 5.08 21.62
CA ALA A 225 12.72 5.38 21.05
C ALA A 225 11.68 5.91 22.05
N ASP A 226 12.02 5.98 23.35
CA ASP A 226 11.11 6.44 24.41
C ASP A 226 9.78 5.65 24.41
N LEU A 227 9.83 4.35 24.11
CA LEU A 227 8.65 3.49 24.10
C LEU A 227 8.16 3.27 25.53
N ASP A 228 6.92 3.65 25.80
CA ASP A 228 6.28 3.40 27.10
C ASP A 228 6.24 1.90 27.40
N ARG A 229 6.37 1.51 28.68
CA ARG A 229 6.28 0.10 29.08
C ARG A 229 4.89 -0.48 28.75
N LEU A 230 4.89 -1.72 28.26
CA LEU A 230 3.68 -2.53 28.19
C LEU A 230 3.53 -3.20 29.56
N ASP A 231 2.48 -2.84 30.29
CA ASP A 231 2.11 -3.48 31.56
C ASP A 231 1.55 -4.89 31.35
#